data_AF-A0A0S8DAD8-F1
#
_entry.id   AF-A0A0S8DAD8-F1
#
_cell.length_a   1.000
_cell.length_b   1.000
_cell.length_c   1.000
_cell.angle_alpha   90.00
_cell.angle_beta   90.00
_cell.angle_gamma   90.00
#
_symmetry.space_group_name_H-M   'P 1'
#
loop_
_entity.id
_entity.type
_entity.pdbx_description
1 polymer ?
#
loop_
_entity_poly.entity_id
_entity_poly.type
_entity_poly.pdbx_seq_one_letter_code
_entity_poly.pdbx_strand_id
1 'polypeptide(L)'
;MKRLANKRHVFLLMLALVTAGCASTTLTNSWRSPDYSGTMTSLVVVGVSKQASVRRVFEDEFAAQLRSQGVRAMPSYTLVPEDGPIDKEILRSAVDSTNADAVIITRTTRPAAGNPVRSVLLRLLFARLGWLL
;
A
#
# COMPACT_ATOMS: atom_id res chain seq x y z
N MET A 1 -19.80 47.64 -3.99
CA MET A 1 -19.08 46.84 -2.98
C MET A 1 -19.52 45.36 -2.86
N LYS A 2 -20.73 44.96 -3.32
CA LYS A 2 -21.26 43.57 -3.18
C LYS A 2 -20.51 42.48 -3.99
N ARG A 3 -19.84 42.84 -5.10
CA ARG A 3 -19.13 41.89 -5.99
C ARG A 3 -17.83 41.31 -5.40
N LEU A 4 -17.15 42.04 -4.50
CA LEU A 4 -15.94 41.52 -3.81
C LEU A 4 -16.28 40.50 -2.71
N ALA A 5 -17.44 40.65 -2.05
CA ALA A 5 -17.90 39.70 -1.03
C ALA A 5 -18.11 38.31 -1.62
N ASN A 6 -18.80 38.21 -2.77
CA ASN A 6 -19.01 36.92 -3.46
C ASN A 6 -17.69 36.24 -3.84
N LYS A 7 -16.67 36.99 -4.29
CA LYS A 7 -15.36 36.44 -4.63
C LYS A 7 -14.64 35.86 -3.41
N ARG A 8 -14.74 36.51 -2.23
CA ARG A 8 -14.20 35.98 -0.96
C ARG A 8 -14.91 34.71 -0.50
N HIS A 9 -16.23 34.64 -0.67
CA HIS A 9 -17.01 33.46 -0.28
C HIS A 9 -16.72 32.27 -1.21
N VAL A 10 -16.58 32.51 -2.51
CA VAL A 10 -16.15 31.49 -3.49
C VAL A 10 -14.73 31.00 -3.19
N PHE A 11 -13.81 31.90 -2.83
CA PHE A 11 -12.45 31.54 -2.44
C PHE A 11 -12.42 30.69 -1.16
N LEU A 12 -13.21 31.05 -0.15
CA LEU A 12 -13.33 30.26 1.09
C LEU A 12 -13.94 28.88 0.84
N LEU A 13 -14.94 28.77 -0.04
CA LEU A 13 -15.53 27.48 -0.43
C LEU A 13 -14.53 26.60 -1.20
N MET A 14 -13.78 27.18 -2.14
CA MET A 14 -12.71 26.48 -2.85
C MET A 14 -11.62 25.98 -1.88
N LEU A 15 -11.18 26.83 -0.94
CA LEU A 15 -10.17 26.46 0.04
C LEU A 15 -10.66 25.35 0.98
N ALA A 16 -11.94 25.40 1.39
CA ALA A 16 -12.56 24.33 2.18
C ALA A 16 -12.68 23.01 1.41
N LEU A 17 -12.89 23.07 0.08
CA LEU A 17 -12.99 21.87 -0.76
C LEU A 17 -11.63 21.18 -0.95
N VAL A 18 -10.54 21.96 -1.03
CA VAL A 18 -9.17 21.43 -1.18
C VAL A 18 -8.69 20.72 0.09
N THR A 19 -9.12 21.13 1.28
CA THR A 19 -8.69 20.51 2.54
C THR A 19 -9.49 19.27 2.95
N ALA A 20 -10.60 18.96 2.27
CA ALA A 20 -11.47 17.82 2.60
C ALA A 20 -10.94 16.44 2.14
N GLY A 21 -9.83 16.38 1.40
CA GLY A 21 -9.32 15.17 0.76
C GLY A 21 -8.26 14.36 1.54
N CYS A 22 -7.92 14.72 2.78
CA CYS A 22 -6.84 14.03 3.51
C CYS A 22 -7.32 12.66 4.05
N ALA A 23 -7.33 11.64 3.18
CA ALA A 23 -7.54 10.26 3.57
C ALA A 23 -6.23 9.68 4.14
N SER A 24 -6.18 9.50 5.46
CA SER A 24 -5.04 8.89 6.14
C SER A 24 -5.14 7.36 6.12
N THR A 25 -4.07 6.68 5.73
CA THR A 25 -3.96 5.22 5.84
C THR A 25 -3.44 4.86 7.22
N THR A 26 -4.17 4.02 7.96
CA THR A 26 -3.75 3.57 9.29
C THR A 26 -3.16 2.17 9.22
N LEU A 27 -1.90 2.02 9.63
CA LEU A 27 -1.28 0.71 9.83
C LEU A 27 -1.85 0.08 11.11
N THR A 28 -2.56 -1.04 10.96
CA THR A 28 -3.24 -1.71 12.08
C THR A 28 -2.35 -2.72 12.79
N ASN A 29 -1.43 -3.35 12.06
CA ASN A 29 -0.54 -4.37 12.59
C ASN A 29 0.75 -4.45 11.77
N SER A 30 1.88 -4.56 12.46
CA SER A 30 3.18 -4.86 11.86
C SER A 30 3.94 -5.77 12.80
N TRP A 31 4.58 -6.80 12.24
CA TRP A 31 5.43 -7.71 12.98
C TRP A 31 6.80 -7.79 12.29
N ARG A 32 7.86 -7.79 13.09
CA ARG A 32 9.26 -7.99 12.68
C ARG A 32 9.91 -8.89 13.72
N SER A 33 10.79 -9.80 13.28
CA SER A 33 11.61 -10.57 14.22
C SER A 33 12.50 -9.62 15.06
N PRO A 34 12.54 -9.75 16.40
CA PRO A 34 13.40 -8.93 17.26
C PRO A 34 14.88 -8.99 16.88
N ASP A 35 15.33 -10.14 16.38
CA ASP A 35 16.74 -10.40 16.09
C ASP A 35 17.17 -9.95 14.69
N TYR A 36 16.23 -9.47 13.86
CA TYR A 36 16.55 -9.05 12.50
C TYR A 36 17.08 -7.62 12.45
N SER A 37 18.38 -7.46 12.19
CA SER A 37 19.09 -6.18 12.02
C SER A 37 19.64 -5.94 10.61
N GLY A 38 19.37 -6.85 9.67
CA GLY A 38 19.91 -6.80 8.31
C GLY A 38 19.31 -5.70 7.42
N THR A 39 20.05 -5.37 6.35
CA THR A 39 19.58 -4.55 5.23
C THR A 39 19.24 -5.45 4.05
N MET A 40 18.16 -5.16 3.33
CA MET A 40 17.75 -5.88 2.13
C MET A 40 18.22 -5.10 0.90
N THR A 41 19.07 -5.70 0.08
CA THR A 41 19.66 -5.06 -1.11
C THR A 41 19.20 -5.71 -2.41
N SER A 42 18.68 -6.93 -2.34
CA SER A 42 18.26 -7.71 -3.51
C SER A 42 17.04 -8.56 -3.20
N LEU A 43 15.89 -8.24 -3.78
CA LEU A 43 14.64 -8.89 -3.39
C LEU A 43 13.80 -9.37 -4.57
N VAL A 44 13.00 -10.39 -4.31
CA VAL A 44 11.94 -10.85 -5.22
C VAL A 44 10.59 -10.33 -4.72
N VAL A 45 9.81 -9.74 -5.63
CA VAL A 45 8.46 -9.23 -5.36
C VAL A 45 7.44 -10.26 -5.80
N VAL A 46 6.58 -10.70 -4.87
CA VAL A 46 5.53 -11.69 -5.09
C VAL A 46 4.17 -11.06 -4.81
N GLY A 47 3.34 -10.94 -5.85
CA GLY A 47 1.95 -10.50 -5.78
C GLY A 47 1.00 -11.70 -5.73
N VAL A 48 0.22 -11.82 -4.65
CA VAL A 48 -0.81 -12.88 -4.54
C VAL A 48 -2.11 -12.38 -5.17
N SER A 49 -2.32 -12.73 -6.44
CA SER A 49 -3.53 -12.41 -7.21
C SER A 49 -3.97 -13.59 -8.07
N LYS A 50 -5.29 -13.74 -8.24
CA LYS A 50 -5.88 -14.71 -9.18
C LYS A 50 -5.83 -14.24 -10.64
N GLN A 51 -5.58 -12.95 -10.86
CA GLN A 51 -5.53 -12.34 -12.19
C GLN A 51 -4.08 -12.06 -12.56
N ALA A 52 -3.58 -12.77 -13.58
CA ALA A 52 -2.18 -12.69 -14.01
C ALA A 52 -1.79 -11.29 -14.49
N SER A 53 -2.64 -10.61 -15.25
CA SER A 53 -2.39 -9.23 -15.72
C SER A 53 -2.21 -8.26 -14.57
N VAL A 54 -3.09 -8.34 -13.56
CA VAL A 54 -3.00 -7.52 -12.34
C VAL A 54 -1.73 -7.85 -11.56
N ARG A 55 -1.39 -9.13 -11.43
CA ARG A 55 -0.15 -9.57 -10.77
C ARG A 55 1.08 -8.96 -11.44
N ARG A 56 1.19 -9.07 -12.78
CA ARG A 56 2.35 -8.59 -13.55
C ARG A 56 2.52 -7.08 -13.40
N VAL A 57 1.47 -6.30 -13.68
CA VAL A 57 1.50 -4.83 -13.56
C VAL A 57 1.85 -4.40 -12.14
N PHE A 58 1.30 -5.07 -11.12
CA PHE A 58 1.61 -4.77 -9.73
C PHE A 58 3.07 -5.06 -9.38
N GLU A 59 3.57 -6.25 -9.73
CA GLU A 59 4.96 -6.63 -9.41
C GLU A 59 5.98 -5.77 -10.17
N ASP A 60 5.67 -5.37 -11.41
CA ASP A 60 6.49 -4.45 -12.20
C ASP A 60 6.63 -3.09 -11.53
N GLU A 61 5.51 -2.48 -11.17
CA GLU A 61 5.48 -1.14 -10.59
C GLU A 61 6.15 -1.15 -9.20
N PHE A 62 5.88 -2.16 -8.38
CA PHE A 62 6.53 -2.30 -7.07
C PHE A 62 8.04 -2.46 -7.25
N ALA A 63 8.48 -3.36 -8.14
CA ALA A 63 9.90 -3.55 -8.40
C ALA A 63 10.56 -2.26 -8.94
N ALA A 64 9.87 -1.50 -9.80
CA ALA A 64 10.36 -0.21 -10.29
C ALA A 64 10.57 0.80 -9.16
N GLN A 65 9.62 0.92 -8.23
CA GLN A 65 9.75 1.81 -7.07
C GLN A 65 10.85 1.37 -6.11
N LEU A 66 11.10 0.07 -5.95
CA LEU A 66 12.22 -0.41 -5.14
C LEU A 66 13.58 -0.15 -5.82
N ARG A 67 13.64 -0.32 -7.13
CA ARG A 67 14.84 0.01 -7.93
C ARG A 67 15.16 1.50 -7.89
N SER A 68 14.16 2.38 -7.89
CA SER A 68 14.38 3.83 -7.76
C SER A 68 14.96 4.23 -6.40
N GLN A 69 14.83 3.36 -5.40
CA GLN A 69 15.45 3.48 -4.07
C GLN A 69 16.80 2.74 -3.95
N GLY A 70 17.36 2.25 -5.07
CA GLY A 70 18.65 1.56 -5.10
C GLY A 70 18.61 0.07 -4.76
N VAL A 71 17.43 -0.54 -4.65
CA VAL A 71 17.28 -1.97 -4.35
C VAL A 71 17.20 -2.79 -5.64
N ARG A 72 17.95 -3.89 -5.74
CA ARG A 72 17.82 -4.83 -6.86
C ARG A 72 16.53 -5.64 -6.71
N ALA A 73 15.43 -5.17 -7.27
CA ALA A 73 14.14 -5.86 -7.20
C ALA A 73 13.85 -6.68 -8.48
N MET A 74 13.26 -7.87 -8.33
CA MET A 74 12.84 -8.75 -9.43
C MET A 74 11.36 -9.15 -9.27
N PRO A 75 10.51 -9.01 -10.31
CA PRO A 75 9.15 -9.54 -10.28
C PRO A 75 9.16 -11.07 -10.31
N SER A 76 8.39 -11.70 -9.43
CA SER A 76 8.31 -13.17 -9.34
C SER A 76 7.73 -13.83 -10.60
N TYR A 77 6.89 -13.13 -11.36
CA TYR A 77 6.32 -13.68 -12.61
C TYR A 77 7.40 -13.96 -13.68
N THR A 78 8.57 -13.33 -13.57
CA THR A 78 9.71 -13.62 -14.46
C THR A 78 10.39 -14.96 -14.14
N LEU A 79 10.19 -15.47 -12.92
CA LEU A 79 10.75 -16.74 -12.43
C LEU A 79 9.71 -17.87 -12.50
N VAL A 80 8.46 -17.55 -12.14
CA VAL A 80 7.32 -18.47 -12.16
C VAL A 80 6.21 -17.86 -13.03
N PRO A 81 6.23 -18.14 -14.34
CA PRO A 81 5.32 -17.52 -15.32
C PRO A 81 3.90 -18.12 -15.29
N GLU A 82 3.66 -19.18 -14.50
CA GLU A 82 2.35 -19.80 -14.38
C GLU A 82 1.28 -18.82 -13.85
N ASP A 83 0.09 -18.91 -14.44
CA ASP A 83 -1.08 -18.15 -14.04
C ASP A 83 -1.85 -18.91 -12.96
N GLY A 84 -2.00 -18.33 -11.77
CA GLY A 84 -2.75 -18.94 -10.68
C GLY A 84 -2.06 -18.84 -9.33
N PRO A 85 -2.54 -19.59 -8.32
CA PRO A 85 -1.87 -19.71 -7.03
C PRO A 85 -0.46 -20.28 -7.24
N ILE A 86 0.54 -19.57 -6.74
CA ILE A 86 1.92 -20.03 -6.81
C ILE A 86 2.13 -21.09 -5.74
N ASP A 87 2.56 -22.28 -6.15
CA ASP A 87 2.98 -23.34 -5.24
C ASP A 87 4.22 -22.87 -4.44
N LYS A 88 4.21 -23.15 -3.14
CA LYS A 88 5.23 -22.63 -2.21
C LYS A 88 6.60 -23.22 -2.51
N GLU A 89 6.66 -24.51 -2.81
CA GLU A 89 7.90 -25.23 -3.10
C GLU A 89 8.48 -24.77 -4.44
N ILE A 90 7.62 -24.56 -5.45
CA ILE A 90 8.04 -23.98 -6.74
C ILE A 90 8.59 -22.56 -6.54
N LEU A 91 7.87 -21.70 -5.81
CA LEU A 91 8.33 -20.34 -5.53
C LEU A 91 9.68 -20.34 -4.80
N ARG A 92 9.82 -21.21 -3.79
CA ARG A 92 11.04 -21.32 -3.02
C ARG A 92 12.21 -21.73 -3.91
N SER A 93 12.05 -22.78 -4.71
CA SER A 93 13.10 -23.22 -5.64
C SER A 93 13.45 -22.14 -6.67
N ALA A 94 12.46 -21.40 -7.16
CA ALA A 94 12.66 -20.31 -8.11
C ALA A 94 13.44 -19.14 -7.47
N VAL A 95 13.08 -18.76 -6.24
CA VAL A 95 13.81 -17.73 -5.48
C VAL A 95 15.21 -18.19 -5.10
N ASP A 96 15.42 -19.44 -4.71
CA ASP A 96 16.73 -19.98 -4.34
C ASP A 96 17.69 -19.98 -5.55
N SER A 97 17.16 -20.02 -6.78
CA SER A 97 17.95 -19.82 -8.00
C SER A 97 18.35 -18.36 -8.26
N THR A 98 17.75 -17.42 -7.53
CA THR A 98 18.12 -16.01 -7.55
C THR A 98 19.15 -15.71 -6.45
N ASN A 99 20.09 -14.80 -6.73
CA ASN A 99 20.98 -14.25 -5.69
C ASN A 99 20.27 -13.18 -4.83
N ALA A 100 18.98 -13.36 -4.54
CA ALA A 100 18.20 -12.45 -3.70
C ALA A 100 18.44 -12.72 -2.21
N ASP A 101 18.53 -11.65 -1.42
CA ASP A 101 18.67 -11.69 0.04
C ASP A 101 17.32 -11.63 0.77
N ALA A 102 16.23 -11.30 0.07
CA ALA A 102 14.88 -11.24 0.64
C ALA A 102 13.75 -11.55 -0.38
N VAL A 103 12.57 -11.86 0.15
CA VAL A 103 11.33 -11.97 -0.62
C VAL A 103 10.26 -11.11 0.04
N ILE A 104 9.59 -10.28 -0.76
CA ILE A 104 8.41 -9.52 -0.32
C ILE A 104 7.17 -10.19 -0.91
N ILE A 105 6.26 -10.60 -0.03
CA ILE A 105 4.98 -11.20 -0.42
C ILE A 105 3.85 -10.26 -0.05
N THR A 106 3.00 -9.93 -1.01
CA THR A 106 1.87 -9.03 -0.82
C THR A 106 0.56 -9.71 -1.17
N ARG A 107 -0.48 -9.43 -0.38
CA ARG A 107 -1.84 -9.90 -0.63
C ARG A 107 -2.82 -8.82 -0.21
N THR A 108 -3.75 -8.47 -1.09
CA THR A 108 -4.90 -7.66 -0.69
C THR A 108 -5.84 -8.53 0.12
N THR A 109 -6.12 -8.11 1.34
CA THR A 109 -7.09 -8.76 2.21
C THR A 109 -8.34 -7.90 2.31
N ARG A 110 -9.51 -8.55 2.28
CA ARG A 110 -10.72 -7.89 2.74
C ARG A 110 -10.68 -7.91 4.28
N PRO A 111 -10.87 -6.76 4.96
CA PRO A 111 -11.03 -6.76 6.41
C PRO A 111 -12.17 -7.71 6.79
N ALA A 112 -11.95 -8.58 7.77
CA ALA A 112 -13.01 -9.45 8.26
C ALA A 112 -14.17 -8.61 8.79
N ALA A 113 -15.41 -9.06 8.59
CA ALA A 113 -16.64 -8.32 8.89
C ALA A 113 -16.81 -7.90 10.38
N GLY A 114 -15.87 -8.23 11.27
CA GLY A 114 -15.83 -7.82 12.68
C GLY A 114 -14.66 -6.90 13.07
N ASN A 115 -13.77 -6.53 12.15
CA ASN A 115 -12.70 -5.55 12.42
C ASN A 115 -12.95 -4.28 11.59
N PRO A 116 -13.86 -3.38 12.05
CA PRO A 116 -14.13 -2.16 11.34
C PRO A 116 -12.87 -1.29 11.36
N VAL A 117 -12.25 -1.11 10.20
CA VAL A 117 -11.29 -0.02 9.96
C VAL A 117 -12.10 1.25 10.16
N ARG A 118 -12.02 1.84 11.38
CA ARG A 118 -12.92 2.92 11.81
C ARG A 118 -13.02 3.99 10.72
N SER A 119 -14.19 4.06 10.10
CA SER A 119 -14.52 4.95 9.00
C SER A 119 -14.21 6.41 9.35
N VAL A 120 -13.49 7.10 8.47
CA VAL A 120 -13.09 8.51 8.57
C VAL A 120 -14.24 9.43 8.99
N LEU A 121 -15.47 9.13 8.56
CA LEU A 121 -16.68 9.90 8.86
C LEU A 121 -16.96 10.03 10.37
N LEU A 122 -16.66 9.00 11.16
CA LEU A 122 -16.92 9.01 12.60
C LEU A 122 -15.89 9.86 13.35
N ARG A 123 -14.66 9.97 12.85
CA ARG A 123 -13.62 10.83 13.45
C ARG A 123 -13.91 12.32 13.26
N LEU A 124 -14.52 12.72 12.14
CA LEU A 124 -14.87 14.13 11.88
C LEU A 124 -15.99 14.63 12.82
N LEU A 125 -16.94 13.76 13.19
CA LEU A 125 -17.98 14.08 14.16
C LEU A 125 -17.42 14.24 15.59
N PHE A 126 -16.49 13.39 16.02
CA PHE A 126 -15.88 13.48 17.35
C PHE A 126 -14.80 14.57 17.47
N ALA A 127 -14.05 14.86 16.41
CA ALA A 127 -13.06 15.94 16.41
C ALA A 127 -13.68 17.35 16.60
N ARG A 128 -14.98 17.51 16.30
CA ARG A 128 -15.71 18.77 16.55
C ARG A 128 -16.47 18.83 17.87
N LEU A 129 -16.80 17.70 18.49
CA LEU A 129 -17.52 17.68 19.78
C LEU A 129 -16.63 17.43 21.01
N GLY A 130 -15.42 16.87 20.84
CA GLY A 130 -14.54 16.47 21.95
C GLY A 130 -13.57 17.53 22.48
N TRP A 131 -13.71 18.81 22.09
CA TRP A 131 -12.90 19.92 22.61
C TRP A 131 -13.72 20.92 23.46
N LEU A 132 -14.98 20.59 23.75
CA LEU A 132 -15.90 21.41 24.56
C LEU A 132 -16.34 20.72 25.87
N LEU A 133 -15.70 19.62 26.24
CA LEU A 133 -15.79 18.97 27.56
C LEU A 133 -14.39 18.61 28.04
#